data_AF-A0A0E3S2Z1-F1
#
_entry.id   AF-A0A0E3S2Z1-F1
#
_cell.length_a   1.000
_cell.length_b   1.000
_cell.length_c   1.000
_cell.angle_alpha   90.00
_cell.angle_beta   90.00
_cell.angle_gamma   90.00
#
_symmetry.space_group_name_H-M   'P 1'
#
loop_
_entity.id
_entity.type
_entity.pdbx_description
1 polymer ?
#
loop_
_entity_poly.entity_id
_entity_poly.type
_entity_poly.pdbx_seq_one_letter_code
_entity_poly.pdbx_strand_id
1 'polypeptide(L)'
;MNDIYVTKSGMTKEQMFRLRLINGFNFAPIIADAIVDLSKDFFQNDNSGICNGQILYLAISDEEGPGKSILDSKHVEVILTLDAPEDMEVYEKFGLSAYRQHILLRVT
;
A
#
# COMPACT_ATOMS: atom_id res chain seq x y z
N MET A 1 4.23 3.85 18.06
CA MET A 1 5.39 3.82 17.15
C MET A 1 4.93 4.60 15.94
N ASN A 2 5.40 5.84 15.78
CA ASN A 2 4.94 6.73 14.72
C ASN A 2 5.51 6.22 13.40
N ASP A 3 4.64 5.91 12.44
CA ASP A 3 5.03 5.44 11.12
C ASP A 3 5.95 6.47 10.43
N ILE A 4 7.22 6.09 10.25
CA ILE A 4 8.28 6.93 9.66
C ILE A 4 8.11 7.08 8.14
N TYR A 5 7.16 6.37 7.52
CA TYR A 5 6.90 6.41 6.08
C TYR A 5 5.45 6.76 5.78
N VAL A 6 5.00 7.95 6.20
CA VAL A 6 3.80 8.55 5.61
C VAL A 6 4.18 9.06 4.21
N THR A 7 4.05 8.22 3.19
CA THR A 7 4.02 8.70 1.81
C THR A 7 2.79 9.58 1.66
N LYS A 8 3.01 10.90 1.65
CA LYS A 8 2.00 11.95 1.47
C LYS A 8 1.19 11.84 0.15
N SER A 9 1.54 10.88 -0.70
CA SER A 9 1.02 10.65 -2.05
C SER A 9 0.33 9.29 -2.25
N GLY A 10 0.39 8.38 -1.28
CA GLY A 10 -0.24 7.05 -1.38
C GLY A 10 -1.63 7.04 -0.76
N MET A 11 -2.67 6.71 -1.54
CA MET A 11 -4.03 6.58 -1.02
C MET A 11 -4.21 5.18 -0.41
N THR A 12 -4.55 5.10 0.88
CA THR A 12 -4.73 3.81 1.56
C THR A 12 -6.00 3.10 1.09
N LYS A 13 -6.10 1.77 1.31
CA LYS A 13 -7.32 1.01 1.00
C LYS A 13 -8.56 1.62 1.65
N GLU A 14 -8.42 2.08 2.89
CA GLU A 14 -9.48 2.75 3.64
C GLU A 14 -9.91 4.06 2.96
N GLN A 15 -8.95 4.90 2.57
CA GLN A 15 -9.22 6.16 1.88
C GLN A 15 -9.85 5.94 0.51
N MET A 16 -9.38 4.94 -0.25
CA MET A 16 -9.97 4.53 -1.53
C MET A 16 -11.40 4.03 -1.35
N PHE A 17 -11.65 3.18 -0.36
CA PHE A 17 -12.98 2.65 -0.08
C PHE A 17 -13.95 3.78 0.29
N ARG A 18 -13.53 4.69 1.18
CA ARG A 18 -14.27 5.90 1.53
C ARG A 18 -14.60 6.75 0.30
N LEU A 19 -13.62 7.01 -0.57
CA LEU A 19 -13.83 7.83 -1.76
C LEU A 19 -14.76 7.16 -2.77
N ARG A 20 -14.73 5.82 -2.89
CA ARG A 20 -15.70 5.08 -3.71
C ARG A 20 -17.12 5.17 -3.15
N LEU A 21 -17.30 5.15 -1.83
CA LEU A 21 -18.61 5.34 -1.20
C LEU A 21 -19.16 6.75 -1.46
N ILE A 22 -18.30 7.77 -1.35
CA ILE A 22 -18.71 9.17 -1.58
C ILE A 22 -18.95 9.44 -3.07
N ASN A 23 -17.99 9.14 -3.94
CA ASN A 23 -18.04 9.54 -5.35
C ASN A 23 -18.75 8.52 -6.25
N GLY A 24 -18.68 7.23 -5.90
CA GLY A 24 -19.29 6.16 -6.68
C GLY A 24 -20.75 5.90 -6.32
N PHE A 25 -21.11 6.03 -5.04
CA PHE A 25 -22.47 5.77 -4.53
C PHE A 25 -23.19 7.03 -4.04
N ASN A 26 -22.54 8.19 -4.11
CA ASN A 26 -23.10 9.48 -3.74
C ASN A 26 -23.55 9.56 -2.27
N PHE A 27 -22.86 8.82 -1.38
CA PHE A 27 -23.14 8.86 0.05
C PHE A 27 -22.64 10.14 0.69
N ALA A 28 -23.38 10.61 1.70
CA ALA A 28 -22.91 11.68 2.56
C ALA A 28 -21.61 11.23 3.27
N PRO A 29 -20.61 12.12 3.44
CA PRO A 29 -19.33 11.76 4.04
C PRO A 29 -19.47 11.02 5.38
N ILE A 30 -20.40 11.45 6.24
CA ILE A 30 -20.67 10.82 7.54
C ILE A 30 -21.16 9.35 7.42
N ILE A 31 -21.90 9.03 6.36
CA ILE A 31 -22.38 7.66 6.11
C ILE A 31 -21.22 6.81 5.60
N ALA A 32 -20.40 7.36 4.70
CA ALA A 32 -19.20 6.68 4.22
C ALA A 32 -18.23 6.35 5.36
N ASP A 33 -18.02 7.30 6.28
CA ASP A 33 -17.18 7.11 7.47
C ASP A 33 -17.71 5.97 8.37
N ALA A 34 -19.02 5.96 8.66
CA ALA A 34 -19.64 4.90 9.45
C ALA A 34 -19.52 3.51 8.80
N ILE A 35 -19.65 3.42 7.48
CA ILE A 35 -19.50 2.16 6.74
C ILE A 35 -18.05 1.68 6.78
N VAL A 36 -17.09 2.60 6.59
CA VAL A 36 -15.66 2.30 6.69
C VAL A 36 -15.34 1.74 8.07
N ASP A 37 -15.82 2.37 9.13
CA ASP A 37 -15.57 1.90 10.50
C ASP A 37 -16.19 0.52 10.77
N LEU A 38 -17.43 0.28 10.33
CA LEU A 38 -18.06 -1.05 10.46
C LEU A 38 -17.30 -2.12 9.68
N SER A 39 -16.72 -1.75 8.53
CA SER A 39 -15.98 -2.67 7.69
C SER A 39 -14.62 -3.08 8.27
N LYS A 40 -14.00 -2.25 9.11
CA LYS A 40 -12.70 -2.55 9.75
C LYS A 40 -12.76 -3.84 10.55
N ASP A 41 -13.82 -4.02 11.32
CA ASP A 41 -13.99 -5.22 12.16
C ASP A 41 -14.22 -6.48 11.32
N PHE A 42 -14.80 -6.33 10.13
CA PHE A 42 -15.09 -7.44 9.22
C PHE A 42 -13.85 -7.86 8.41
N PHE A 43 -13.04 -6.90 7.97
CA PHE A 43 -11.87 -7.14 7.10
C PHE A 43 -10.54 -7.34 7.85
N GLN A 44 -10.51 -7.24 9.18
CA GLN A 44 -9.30 -7.48 9.97
C GLN A 44 -8.84 -8.94 10.01
N ASN A 45 -9.64 -9.90 9.51
CA ASN A 45 -9.41 -11.34 9.69
C ASN A 45 -8.80 -12.09 8.51
N ASP A 46 -8.17 -11.41 7.54
CA ASP A 46 -7.52 -12.12 6.44
C ASP A 46 -6.03 -12.31 6.69
N ASN A 47 -5.68 -13.59 6.88
CA ASN A 47 -4.35 -14.19 6.68
C ASN A 47 -3.81 -13.77 5.29
N SER A 48 -3.34 -12.55 5.18
CA SER A 48 -2.86 -11.94 3.93
C SER A 48 -1.55 -12.55 3.42
N GLY A 49 -1.03 -13.60 4.09
CA GLY A 49 0.24 -14.24 3.76
C GLY A 49 1.46 -13.35 3.93
N ILE A 50 1.28 -12.15 4.50
CA ILE A 50 2.32 -11.15 4.69
C ILE A 50 3.29 -11.66 5.75
N CYS A 51 4.57 -11.71 5.38
CA CYS A 51 5.66 -12.04 6.28
C CYS A 51 6.26 -10.78 6.91
N ASN A 52 7.06 -10.96 7.97
CA ASN A 52 7.83 -9.86 8.55
C ASN A 52 8.70 -9.19 7.48
N GLY A 53 8.76 -7.86 7.51
CA GLY A 53 9.47 -7.07 6.51
C GLY A 53 8.67 -6.79 5.23
N GLN A 54 7.43 -7.28 5.13
CA GLN A 54 6.55 -7.01 3.99
C GLN A 54 5.37 -6.10 4.36
N ILE A 55 4.86 -5.38 3.36
CA ILE A 55 3.64 -4.56 3.46
C ILE A 55 2.71 -4.85 2.27
N LEU A 56 1.41 -4.76 2.52
CA LEU A 56 0.41 -4.80 1.45
C LEU A 56 0.17 -3.38 0.93
N TYR A 57 0.50 -3.17 -0.34
CA TYR A 57 0.38 -1.88 -1.01
C TYR A 57 -0.70 -1.95 -2.08
N LEU A 58 -1.48 -0.88 -2.21
CA LEU A 58 -2.49 -0.75 -3.26
C LEU A 58 -1.88 0.06 -4.41
N ALA A 59 -1.52 -0.63 -5.50
CA ALA A 59 -0.92 -0.03 -6.68
C ALA A 59 -1.95 0.17 -7.80
N ILE A 60 -1.61 1.01 -8.78
CA ILE A 60 -2.32 1.08 -10.06
C ILE A 60 -1.82 -0.06 -10.95
N SER A 61 -2.74 -0.72 -11.66
CA SER A 61 -2.40 -1.78 -12.61
C SER A 61 -1.48 -1.25 -13.72
N ASP A 62 -0.50 -2.03 -14.13
CA ASP A 62 0.36 -1.77 -15.30
C ASP A 62 -0.41 -1.74 -16.64
N GLU A 63 -1.57 -2.40 -16.70
CA GLU A 63 -2.54 -2.31 -17.79
C GLU A 63 -3.13 -0.90 -17.97
N GLU A 64 -3.04 -0.02 -16.98
CA GLU A 64 -3.59 1.34 -17.05
C GLU A 64 -2.61 2.32 -17.69
N GLY A 65 -3.03 2.90 -18.82
CA GLY A 65 -2.27 3.94 -19.51
C GLY A 65 -2.27 5.29 -18.75
N PRO A 66 -1.34 6.19 -19.09
CA PRO A 66 -1.28 7.52 -18.51
C PRO A 66 -2.54 8.33 -18.85
N GLY A 67 -2.98 9.20 -17.93
CA GLY A 67 -4.05 10.19 -18.16
C GLY A 67 -5.40 9.90 -17.49
N LYS A 68 -5.59 8.71 -16.90
CA LYS A 68 -6.72 8.46 -16.00
C LYS A 68 -6.45 9.00 -14.61
N SER A 69 -7.51 9.44 -13.93
CA SER A 69 -7.40 9.83 -12.52
C SER A 69 -7.09 8.60 -11.67
N ILE A 70 -6.33 8.78 -10.58
CA ILE A 70 -5.98 7.67 -9.68
C ILE A 70 -7.23 6.89 -9.26
N LEU A 71 -8.33 7.58 -8.96
CA LEU A 71 -9.58 6.98 -8.48
C LEU A 71 -10.26 6.07 -9.51
N ASP A 72 -10.16 6.43 -10.79
CA ASP A 72 -10.83 5.72 -11.89
C ASP A 72 -9.96 4.59 -12.47
N SER A 73 -8.68 4.55 -12.10
CA SER A 73 -7.76 3.50 -12.53
C SER A 73 -8.06 2.17 -11.84
N LYS A 74 -7.79 1.06 -12.54
CA LYS A 74 -7.77 -0.27 -11.93
C LYS A 74 -6.68 -0.34 -10.86
N HIS A 75 -7.07 -0.69 -9.64
CA HIS A 75 -6.15 -0.89 -8.52
C HIS A 75 -5.91 -2.37 -8.28
N VAL A 76 -4.68 -2.72 -7.95
CA VAL A 76 -4.25 -4.09 -7.65
C VAL A 76 -3.50 -4.11 -6.32
N GLU A 77 -3.70 -5.17 -5.54
CA GLU A 77 -2.98 -5.36 -4.30
C GLU A 77 -1.66 -6.07 -4.58
N VAL A 78 -0.56 -5.48 -4.11
CA VAL A 78 0.79 -6.02 -4.28
C VAL A 78 1.49 -6.09 -2.94
N ILE A 79 2.29 -7.13 -2.74
CA ILE A 79 3.12 -7.27 -1.54
C ILE A 79 4.48 -6.64 -1.84
N LEU A 80 4.80 -5.57 -1.13
CA LEU A 80 6.13 -4.96 -1.18
C LEU A 80 6.97 -5.54 -0.05
N THR A 81 8.17 -6.00 -0.37
CA THR A 81 9.14 -6.46 0.62
C THR A 81 10.11 -5.32 0.92
N LEU A 82 10.04 -4.75 2.12
CA LEU A 82 10.89 -3.64 2.56
C LEU A 82 12.17 -4.10 3.23
N ASP A 83 12.11 -5.25 3.91
CA ASP A 83 13.21 -5.85 4.64
C ASP A 83 13.19 -7.36 4.40
N ALA A 84 14.36 -7.92 4.07
CA ALA A 84 14.54 -9.33 3.83
C ALA A 84 15.88 -9.80 4.45
N PRO A 85 15.97 -11.02 5.00
CA PRO A 85 17.20 -11.49 5.65
C PRO A 85 18.45 -11.41 4.78
N GLU A 86 18.29 -11.56 3.46
CA GLU A 86 19.36 -11.51 2.47
C GLU A 86 19.99 -10.11 2.35
N ASP A 87 19.28 -9.06 2.80
CA ASP A 87 19.78 -7.67 2.78
C ASP A 87 21.02 -7.51 3.66
N MET A 88 21.08 -8.27 4.76
CA MET A 88 22.23 -8.24 5.64
C MET A 88 23.48 -8.81 4.96
N GLU A 89 23.33 -9.81 4.10
CA GLU A 89 24.47 -10.34 3.34
C GLU A 89 25.06 -9.31 2.38
N VAL A 90 24.19 -8.49 1.76
CA VAL A 90 24.63 -7.41 0.86
C VAL A 90 25.39 -6.35 1.65
N TYR A 91 24.88 -6.00 2.84
CA TYR A 91 25.57 -5.07 3.73
C TYR A 91 26.94 -5.56 4.16
N GLU A 92 27.05 -6.83 4.57
CA GLU A 92 28.32 -7.43 5.00
C GLU A 92 29.35 -7.51 3.87
N LYS A 93 28.91 -7.85 2.65
CA LYS A 93 29.82 -8.04 1.50
C LYS A 93 30.21 -6.73 0.81
N PHE A 94 29.29 -5.77 0.72
CA PHE A 94 29.43 -4.59 -0.15
C PHE A 94 29.21 -3.25 0.56
N GLY A 95 28.88 -3.28 1.85
CA GLY A 95 28.70 -2.09 2.68
C GLY A 95 27.37 -1.35 2.45
N LEU A 96 27.23 -0.22 3.15
CA LEU A 96 25.97 0.53 3.24
C LEU A 96 25.44 1.07 1.91
N SER A 97 26.34 1.44 0.99
CA SER A 97 25.92 2.00 -0.30
C SER A 97 25.20 0.95 -1.15
N ALA A 98 25.75 -0.26 -1.21
CA ALA A 98 25.14 -1.37 -1.94
C ALA A 98 23.84 -1.84 -1.29
N TYR A 99 23.79 -1.88 0.04
CA TYR A 99 22.57 -2.18 0.80
C TYR A 99 21.41 -1.23 0.42
N ARG A 100 21.66 0.09 0.43
CA ARG A 100 20.64 1.09 0.04
C ARG A 100 20.16 0.90 -1.40
N GLN A 101 21.09 0.67 -2.32
CA GLN A 101 20.75 0.44 -3.73
C GLN A 101 19.94 -0.85 -3.90
N HIS A 102 20.29 -1.91 -3.18
CA HIS A 102 19.59 -3.18 -3.22
C HIS A 102 18.13 -3.05 -2.76
N ILE A 103 17.89 -2.30 -1.67
CA ILE A 103 16.53 -2.00 -1.21
C ILE A 103 15.78 -1.16 -2.25
N LEU A 104 16.39 -0.09 -2.77
CA LEU A 104 15.72 0.78 -3.75
C LEU A 104 15.29 0.01 -5.00
N LEU A 105 16.18 -0.82 -5.57
CA LEU A 105 15.90 -1.65 -6.74
C LEU A 105 14.75 -2.65 -6.54
N ARG A 106 14.43 -2.99 -5.30
CA ARG A 106 13.32 -3.90 -4.99
C ARG A 106 11.96 -3.19 -5.09
N VAL A 107 11.92 -1.89 -4.82
CA VAL A 107 10.66 -1.12 -4.70
C VAL A 107 10.41 -0.16 -5.87
N THR A 108 11.40 0.04 -6.75
CA THR A 108 11.32 0.90 -7.94
C THR A 108 11.43 0.11 -9.22
#